data_AF-R9PRM5-F1
#
_entry.id   AF-R9PRM5-F1
#
_cell.length_a   1.000
_cell.length_b   1.000
_cell.length_c   1.000
_cell.angle_alpha   90.00
_cell.angle_beta   90.00
_cell.angle_gamma   90.00
#
_symmetry.space_group_name_H-M   'P 1'
#
loop_
_entity.id
_entity.type
_entity.pdbx_description
1 polymer ?
#
loop_
_entity_poly.entity_id
_entity_poly.type
_entity_poly.pdbx_seq_one_letter_code
_entity_poly.pdbx_strand_id
1 'polypeptide(L)'
;MEQKQLDNAALWLRIGLGLVFIIGGTSKLSLLLDSSTEAAMVANYMGTTGYINELFQDYLFSAGLLCPWTFLTTLSAFELLSGVALAAGFLVRPLSLFYGFLLWTFVVSLPVDTVPGASVGVSTYTSPAIFVQIRDITLSGMMFVLFNLGAGALSIDERLRSISGVASKNSQDWQTLGLLLRFSLGMTFIVAGFFSGYAKIPSFATHQLVLMVLGLIFIFAHGKTLKMGAVACVLVMIWFMLQKFSIDKSLIKNLNGVKREFALAAAAIVLVKLGGGNRFSLQDMLLRVKSYYLFNRAVSK
;
A
#
# COMPACT_ATOMS: atom_id res chain seq x y z
N MET A 1 9.37 -9.10 22.35
CA MET A 1 9.97 -8.35 21.22
C MET A 1 10.37 -6.99 21.75
N GLU A 2 11.56 -6.50 21.43
CA GLU A 2 12.08 -5.25 22.01
C GLU A 2 11.41 -4.02 21.39
N GLN A 3 11.14 -2.98 22.19
CA GLN A 3 10.55 -1.73 21.71
C GLN A 3 11.35 -1.12 20.56
N LYS A 4 12.69 -1.15 20.65
CA LYS A 4 13.61 -0.69 19.60
C LYS A 4 13.36 -1.36 18.24
N GLN A 5 12.95 -2.63 18.23
CA GLN A 5 12.65 -3.37 17.01
C GLN A 5 11.36 -2.86 16.35
N LEU A 6 10.33 -2.59 17.16
CA LEU A 6 9.06 -1.99 16.71
C LEU A 6 9.26 -0.56 16.19
N ASP A 7 10.06 0.23 16.89
CA ASP A 7 10.38 1.61 16.51
C ASP A 7 11.10 1.65 15.15
N ASN A 8 12.01 0.70 14.92
CA ASN A 8 12.67 0.54 13.64
C ASN A 8 11.69 0.08 12.55
N ALA A 9 10.74 -0.80 12.86
CA ALA A 9 9.72 -1.21 11.89
C ALA A 9 8.84 -0.03 11.45
N ALA A 10 8.40 0.81 12.40
CA ALA A 10 7.69 2.04 12.10
C ALA A 10 8.53 2.98 11.22
N LEU A 11 9.83 3.15 11.51
CA LEU A 11 10.73 3.96 10.67
C LEU A 11 10.78 3.45 9.23
N TRP A 12 10.98 2.15 9.00
CA TRP A 12 11.01 1.59 7.64
C TRP A 12 9.68 1.80 6.91
N LEU A 13 8.55 1.53 7.57
CA LEU A 13 7.23 1.74 6.98
C LEU A 13 6.99 3.22 6.64
N ARG A 14 7.35 4.15 7.53
CA ARG A 14 7.23 5.59 7.30
C ARG A 14 8.03 6.06 6.10
N ILE A 15 9.28 5.64 5.99
CA ILE A 15 10.13 6.03 4.84
C ILE A 15 9.53 5.45 3.56
N GLY A 16 9.21 4.15 3.53
CA GLY A 16 8.66 3.51 2.35
C GLY A 16 7.34 4.13 1.89
N LEU A 17 6.39 4.32 2.82
CA LEU A 17 5.08 4.94 2.53
C LEU A 17 5.21 6.43 2.21
N GLY A 18 6.05 7.17 2.92
CA GLY A 18 6.30 8.59 2.67
C GLY A 18 6.87 8.83 1.28
N LEU A 19 7.81 7.98 0.83
CA LEU A 19 8.37 8.05 -0.52
C LEU A 19 7.31 7.90 -1.62
N VAL A 20 6.26 7.09 -1.40
CA VAL A 20 5.16 6.95 -2.36
C VAL A 20 4.53 8.31 -2.65
N PHE A 21 4.22 9.08 -1.60
CA PHE A 21 3.55 10.36 -1.76
C PHE A 21 4.49 11.50 -2.12
N ILE A 22 5.74 11.48 -1.65
CA ILE A 22 6.74 12.45 -2.08
C ILE A 22 6.92 12.35 -3.60
N ILE A 23 7.24 11.15 -4.09
CA ILE A 23 7.47 10.93 -5.52
C ILE A 23 6.18 11.19 -6.32
N GLY A 24 5.04 10.72 -5.82
CA GLY A 24 3.74 10.90 -6.45
C GLY A 24 3.34 12.37 -6.57
N GLY A 25 3.37 13.10 -5.46
CA GLY A 25 3.02 14.51 -5.37
C GLY A 25 3.96 15.37 -6.19
N THR A 26 5.27 15.18 -6.09
CA THR A 26 6.25 15.90 -6.94
C THR A 26 6.00 15.64 -8.42
N SER A 27 5.78 14.38 -8.83
CA SER A 27 5.52 14.05 -10.24
C SER A 27 4.23 14.69 -10.75
N LYS A 28 3.14 14.66 -9.97
CA LYS A 28 1.87 15.25 -10.39
C LYS A 28 1.96 16.78 -10.43
N LEU A 29 2.52 17.41 -9.40
CA LEU A 29 2.71 18.86 -9.37
C LEU A 29 3.57 19.37 -10.52
N SER A 30 4.64 18.66 -10.87
CA SER A 30 5.49 19.06 -12.01
C SER A 30 4.73 19.11 -13.33
N LEU A 31 3.68 18.29 -13.50
CA LEU A 31 2.84 18.27 -14.68
C LEU A 31 1.68 19.26 -14.59
N LEU A 32 1.11 19.47 -13.40
CA LEU A 32 -0.01 20.37 -13.20
C LEU A 32 0.39 21.85 -13.19
N LEU A 33 1.64 22.16 -12.83
CA LEU A 33 2.16 23.53 -12.79
C LEU A 33 2.83 23.95 -14.11
N ASP A 34 3.01 23.03 -15.05
CA ASP A 34 3.55 23.31 -16.38
C ASP A 34 2.40 23.48 -17.38
N SER A 35 2.28 24.69 -17.93
CA SER A 35 1.23 25.06 -18.88
C SER A 35 1.20 24.19 -20.14
N SER A 36 2.32 23.55 -20.49
CA SER A 36 2.39 22.63 -21.63
C SER A 36 1.80 21.24 -21.37
N THR A 37 1.65 20.85 -20.10
CA THR A 37 1.18 19.49 -19.72
C THR A 37 -0.06 19.48 -18.84
N GLU A 38 -0.44 20.63 -18.27
CA GLU A 38 -1.58 20.80 -17.38
C GLU A 38 -2.88 20.22 -17.94
N ALA A 39 -3.31 20.70 -19.12
CA ALA A 39 -4.58 20.31 -19.72
C ALA A 39 -4.64 18.81 -20.00
N ALA A 40 -3.54 18.23 -20.49
CA ALA A 40 -3.43 16.79 -20.73
C ALA A 40 -3.50 15.99 -19.42
N MET A 41 -2.92 16.50 -18.34
CA MET A 41 -2.99 15.88 -17.02
C MET A 41 -4.41 15.90 -16.45
N VAL A 42 -5.10 17.04 -16.53
CA VAL A 42 -6.52 17.15 -16.12
C VAL A 42 -7.39 16.21 -16.94
N ALA A 43 -7.25 16.21 -18.27
CA ALA A 43 -8.00 15.33 -19.16
C ALA A 43 -7.79 13.83 -18.85
N ASN A 44 -6.57 13.43 -18.46
CA ASN A 44 -6.29 12.06 -18.07
C ASN A 44 -7.06 11.63 -16.80
N TYR A 45 -7.17 12.52 -15.80
CA TYR A 45 -7.91 12.24 -14.57
C TYR A 45 -9.43 12.27 -14.73
N MET A 46 -9.93 13.12 -15.63
CA MET A 46 -11.36 13.27 -15.94
C MET A 46 -11.85 12.29 -17.01
N GLY A 47 -10.93 11.62 -17.73
CA GLY A 47 -11.25 10.72 -18.83
C GLY A 47 -11.84 9.38 -18.39
N THR A 48 -12.19 8.55 -19.37
CA THR A 48 -12.87 7.25 -19.17
C THR A 48 -12.02 6.17 -18.49
N THR A 49 -10.71 6.39 -18.36
CA THR A 49 -9.77 5.60 -17.55
C THR A 49 -9.18 6.38 -16.37
N GLY A 50 -9.74 7.55 -16.08
CA GLY A 50 -9.30 8.47 -15.04
C GLY A 50 -9.83 8.09 -13.66
N TYR A 51 -9.35 8.81 -12.64
CA TYR A 51 -9.71 8.57 -11.23
C TYR A 51 -10.82 9.50 -10.73
N ILE A 52 -11.41 10.32 -11.60
CA ILE A 52 -12.55 11.18 -11.29
C ILE A 52 -13.72 10.72 -12.16
N ASN A 53 -14.47 9.72 -11.67
CA ASN A 53 -15.69 9.25 -12.31
C ASN A 53 -16.85 10.24 -12.10
N GLU A 54 -18.00 9.96 -12.73
CA GLU A 54 -19.20 10.79 -12.69
C GLU A 54 -19.62 11.16 -11.26
N LEU A 55 -19.66 10.19 -10.33
CA LEU A 55 -19.99 10.44 -8.92
C LEU A 55 -19.09 11.52 -8.30
N PHE A 56 -17.77 11.46 -8.53
CA PHE A 56 -16.85 12.47 -8.01
C PHE A 56 -16.95 13.80 -8.73
N GLN A 57 -17.26 13.81 -10.03
CA GLN A 57 -17.48 15.05 -10.78
C GLN A 57 -18.70 15.80 -10.23
N ASP A 58 -19.82 15.08 -10.06
CA ASP A 58 -21.04 15.63 -9.50
C ASP A 58 -20.83 16.10 -8.07
N TYR A 59 -20.13 15.33 -7.24
CA TYR A 59 -19.90 15.70 -5.85
C TYR A 59 -18.92 16.89 -5.69
N LEU A 60 -17.83 16.93 -6.45
CA LEU A 60 -16.76 17.90 -6.25
C LEU A 60 -16.93 19.19 -7.04
N PHE A 61 -17.53 19.12 -8.24
CA PHE A 61 -17.46 20.20 -9.22
C PHE A 61 -18.82 20.82 -9.56
N SER A 62 -19.95 20.17 -9.25
CA SER A 62 -21.29 20.68 -9.59
C SER A 62 -21.61 22.06 -9.00
N ALA A 63 -21.08 22.36 -7.81
CA ALA A 63 -21.28 23.64 -7.13
C ALA A 63 -20.37 24.77 -7.68
N GLY A 64 -19.44 24.47 -8.59
CA GLY A 64 -18.51 25.46 -9.18
C GLY A 64 -17.45 26.04 -8.24
N LEU A 65 -17.41 25.60 -6.97
CA LEU A 65 -16.45 26.08 -5.96
C LEU A 65 -15.02 25.58 -6.21
N LEU A 66 -14.89 24.45 -6.90
CA LEU A 66 -13.63 23.77 -7.16
C LEU A 66 -13.60 23.41 -8.65
N CYS A 67 -12.48 23.67 -9.33
CA CYS A 67 -12.26 23.14 -10.66
C CYS A 67 -11.31 21.93 -10.60
N PRO A 68 -11.33 21.04 -11.61
CA PRO A 68 -10.49 19.84 -11.61
C PRO A 68 -8.99 20.13 -11.45
N TRP A 69 -8.50 21.21 -12.07
CA TRP A 69 -7.10 21.61 -11.93
C TRP A 69 -6.77 21.99 -10.48
N THR A 70 -7.54 22.89 -9.87
CA THR A 70 -7.31 23.32 -8.48
C THR A 70 -7.37 22.13 -7.53
N PHE A 71 -8.35 21.24 -7.70
CA PHE A 71 -8.45 20.00 -6.92
C PHE A 71 -7.19 19.15 -7.02
N LEU A 72 -6.75 18.83 -8.24
CA LEU A 72 -5.61 17.96 -8.48
C LEU A 72 -4.31 18.59 -7.97
N THR A 73 -4.16 19.91 -8.12
CA THR A 73 -2.99 20.65 -7.62
C THR A 73 -2.96 20.64 -6.10
N THR A 74 -4.07 20.95 -5.42
CA THR A 74 -4.17 20.90 -3.96
C THR A 74 -3.95 19.49 -3.43
N LEU A 75 -4.55 18.47 -4.05
CA LEU A 75 -4.37 17.07 -3.67
C LEU A 75 -2.90 16.65 -3.81
N SER A 76 -2.24 17.03 -4.91
CA SER A 76 -0.84 16.67 -5.17
C SER A 76 0.12 17.40 -4.22
N ALA A 77 -0.17 18.65 -3.86
CA ALA A 77 0.55 19.39 -2.83
C ALA A 77 0.38 18.76 -1.46
N PHE A 78 -0.85 18.37 -1.10
CA PHE A 78 -1.11 17.64 0.14
C PHE A 78 -0.36 16.30 0.18
N GLU A 79 -0.39 15.51 -0.91
CA GLU A 79 0.39 14.27 -1.04
C GLU A 79 1.88 14.50 -0.78
N LEU A 80 2.47 15.51 -1.42
CA LEU A 80 3.89 15.82 -1.24
C LEU A 80 4.21 16.21 0.21
N LEU A 81 3.48 17.18 0.77
CA LEU A 81 3.75 17.70 2.12
C LEU A 81 3.55 16.64 3.21
N SER A 82 2.46 15.88 3.11
CA SER A 82 2.18 14.80 4.05
C SER A 82 3.13 13.61 3.87
N GLY A 83 3.62 13.36 2.65
CA GLY A 83 4.68 12.39 2.40
C GLY A 83 5.99 12.76 3.11
N VAL A 84 6.40 14.03 3.00
CA VAL A 84 7.57 14.57 3.73
C VAL A 84 7.36 14.47 5.24
N ALA A 85 6.19 14.88 5.73
CA ALA A 85 5.84 14.78 7.15
C ALA A 85 5.91 13.33 7.66
N LEU A 86 5.34 12.37 6.91
CA LEU A 86 5.36 10.96 7.28
C LEU A 86 6.78 10.39 7.33
N ALA A 87 7.62 10.69 6.33
CA ALA A 87 9.01 10.28 6.28
C ALA A 87 9.83 10.87 7.45
N ALA A 88 9.61 12.14 7.78
CA ALA A 88 10.23 12.81 8.93
C ALA A 88 9.68 12.32 10.29
N GLY A 89 8.56 11.61 10.29
CA GLY A 89 7.92 11.12 11.51
C GLY A 89 7.15 12.22 12.25
N PHE A 90 6.52 13.11 11.50
CA PHE A 90 5.63 14.16 11.98
C PHE A 90 4.16 13.81 11.66
N LEU A 91 3.27 13.95 12.64
CA LEU A 91 1.84 13.63 12.53
C LEU A 91 1.58 12.19 12.02
N VAL A 92 2.39 11.23 12.45
CA VAL A 92 2.41 9.88 11.87
C VAL A 92 1.06 9.18 12.01
N ARG A 93 0.47 9.21 13.22
CA ARG A 93 -0.82 8.57 13.48
C ARG A 93 -1.96 9.19 12.67
N PRO A 94 -2.24 10.49 12.76
CA PRO A 94 -3.34 11.07 12.00
C PRO A 94 -3.15 10.91 10.48
N LEU A 95 -1.92 11.09 9.96
CA LEU A 95 -1.65 10.88 8.53
C LEU A 95 -1.85 9.42 8.12
N SER A 96 -1.37 8.46 8.91
CA SER A 96 -1.55 7.04 8.60
C SER A 96 -3.02 6.64 8.62
N LEU A 97 -3.80 7.12 9.60
CA LEU A 97 -5.24 6.85 9.65
C LEU A 97 -5.96 7.45 8.43
N PHE A 98 -5.67 8.71 8.13
CA PHE A 98 -6.24 9.40 6.98
C PHE A 98 -5.93 8.67 5.67
N TYR A 99 -4.66 8.34 5.41
CA TYR A 99 -4.26 7.62 4.21
C TYR A 99 -4.76 6.17 4.15
N GLY A 100 -4.88 5.52 5.31
CA GLY A 100 -5.48 4.19 5.42
C GLY A 100 -6.87 4.14 4.77
N PHE A 101 -7.69 5.17 4.96
CA PHE A 101 -8.99 5.29 4.30
C PHE A 101 -8.92 5.95 2.93
N LEU A 102 -8.10 6.99 2.74
CA LEU A 102 -8.01 7.71 1.47
C LEU A 102 -7.64 6.78 0.32
N LEU A 103 -6.76 5.80 0.52
CA LEU A 103 -6.35 4.88 -0.53
C LEU A 103 -7.51 4.03 -1.10
N TRP A 104 -8.59 3.84 -0.32
CA TRP A 104 -9.81 3.18 -0.81
C TRP A 104 -10.63 4.04 -1.76
N THR A 105 -10.49 5.37 -1.72
CA THR A 105 -11.24 6.24 -2.65
C THR A 105 -10.80 6.00 -4.09
N PHE A 106 -9.54 5.64 -4.33
CA PHE A 106 -9.05 5.23 -5.67
C PHE A 106 -9.67 3.92 -6.16
N VAL A 107 -10.08 3.02 -5.26
CA VAL A 107 -10.80 1.80 -5.62
C VAL A 107 -12.23 2.14 -6.04
N VAL A 108 -12.89 3.00 -5.26
CA VAL A 108 -14.26 3.46 -5.51
C VAL A 108 -14.33 4.32 -6.77
N SER A 109 -13.30 5.11 -7.03
CA SER A 109 -13.28 6.06 -8.13
C SER A 109 -12.87 5.46 -9.47
N LEU A 110 -12.28 4.25 -9.47
CA LEU A 110 -11.81 3.61 -10.70
C LEU A 110 -12.99 3.14 -11.54
N PRO A 111 -13.19 3.68 -12.76
CA PRO A 111 -14.24 3.20 -13.65
C PRO A 111 -13.86 1.81 -14.14
N VAL A 112 -14.75 0.83 -13.93
CA VAL A 112 -14.58 -0.54 -14.42
C VAL A 112 -15.85 -1.01 -15.10
N ASP A 113 -15.69 -1.75 -16.20
CA ASP A 113 -16.76 -2.52 -16.83
C ASP A 113 -16.36 -3.99 -16.80
N THR A 114 -17.09 -4.78 -16.02
CA THR A 114 -16.81 -6.21 -15.83
C THR A 114 -17.94 -7.10 -16.32
N VAL A 115 -18.92 -6.52 -17.03
CA VAL A 115 -20.09 -7.26 -17.53
C VAL A 115 -19.67 -8.15 -18.69
N PRO A 116 -19.82 -9.48 -18.60
CA PRO A 116 -19.45 -10.38 -19.69
C PRO A 116 -20.24 -10.07 -20.97
N GLY A 117 -19.53 -9.95 -22.09
CA GLY A 117 -20.15 -9.72 -23.41
C GLY A 117 -20.64 -8.29 -23.66
N ALA A 118 -20.47 -7.36 -22.71
CA ALA A 118 -20.75 -5.96 -22.94
C ALA A 118 -19.72 -5.35 -23.92
N SER A 119 -20.19 -4.66 -24.95
CA SER A 119 -19.34 -3.88 -25.84
C SER A 119 -18.98 -2.56 -25.18
N VAL A 120 -17.74 -2.42 -24.71
CA VAL A 120 -17.28 -1.15 -24.14
C VAL A 120 -17.00 -0.18 -25.29
N GLY A 121 -17.89 0.79 -25.49
CA GLY A 121 -17.78 1.81 -26.54
C GLY A 121 -16.68 2.86 -26.29
N VAL A 122 -16.04 2.82 -25.11
CA VAL A 122 -14.96 3.74 -24.70
C VAL A 122 -13.85 2.94 -24.02
N SER A 123 -12.62 3.49 -23.96
CA SER A 123 -11.54 2.85 -23.22
C SER A 123 -11.85 2.85 -21.72
N THR A 124 -11.93 1.69 -21.08
CA THR A 124 -12.11 1.56 -19.62
C THR A 124 -11.35 0.34 -19.07
N TYR A 125 -11.36 0.16 -17.75
CA TYR A 125 -10.79 -1.03 -17.13
C TYR A 125 -11.76 -2.20 -17.19
N THR A 126 -11.29 -3.34 -17.71
CA THR A 126 -12.09 -4.57 -17.85
C THR A 126 -11.83 -5.60 -16.75
N SER A 127 -11.07 -5.22 -15.73
CA SER A 127 -10.75 -6.05 -14.57
C SER A 127 -11.33 -5.42 -13.30
N PRO A 128 -11.73 -6.22 -12.28
CA PRO A 128 -12.28 -5.69 -11.05
C PRO A 128 -11.40 -4.62 -10.41
N ALA A 129 -12.00 -3.54 -9.93
CA ALA A 129 -11.27 -2.37 -9.43
C ALA A 129 -10.30 -2.73 -8.29
N ILE A 130 -10.73 -3.63 -7.39
CA ILE A 130 -9.92 -4.15 -6.29
C ILE A 130 -8.65 -4.84 -6.79
N PHE A 131 -8.69 -5.53 -7.94
CA PHE A 131 -7.51 -6.21 -8.49
C PHE A 131 -6.55 -5.22 -9.15
N VAL A 132 -7.08 -4.24 -9.88
CA VAL A 132 -6.28 -3.17 -10.48
C VAL A 132 -5.59 -2.33 -9.38
N GLN A 133 -6.31 -2.05 -8.29
CA GLN A 133 -5.84 -1.25 -7.16
C GLN A 133 -5.28 -2.04 -5.98
N ILE A 134 -4.94 -3.33 -6.18
CA ILE A 134 -4.52 -4.18 -5.06
C ILE A 134 -3.30 -3.63 -4.32
N ARG A 135 -2.39 -2.95 -5.03
CA ARG A 135 -1.24 -2.28 -4.41
C ARG A 135 -1.68 -1.16 -3.46
N ASP A 136 -2.67 -0.34 -3.83
CA ASP A 136 -3.14 0.75 -2.97
C ASP A 136 -3.90 0.21 -1.74
N ILE A 137 -4.63 -0.90 -1.89
CA ILE A 137 -5.24 -1.64 -0.77
C ILE A 137 -4.14 -2.19 0.16
N THR A 138 -3.04 -2.73 -0.38
CA THR A 138 -1.90 -3.15 0.43
C THR A 138 -1.25 -1.99 1.18
N LEU A 139 -1.08 -0.83 0.54
CA LEU A 139 -0.59 0.37 1.20
C LEU A 139 -1.52 0.83 2.34
N SER A 140 -2.85 0.71 2.15
CA SER A 140 -3.84 0.98 3.20
C SER A 140 -3.64 0.07 4.41
N GLY A 141 -3.46 -1.24 4.20
CA GLY A 141 -3.12 -2.18 5.28
C GLY A 141 -1.83 -1.81 6.02
N MET A 142 -0.79 -1.39 5.28
CA MET A 142 0.46 -0.91 5.87
C MET A 142 0.27 0.38 6.69
N MET A 143 -0.60 1.29 6.25
CA MET A 143 -0.95 2.50 6.98
C MET A 143 -1.63 2.17 8.32
N PHE A 144 -2.53 1.20 8.37
CA PHE A 144 -3.12 0.76 9.63
C PHE A 144 -2.10 0.09 10.56
N VAL A 145 -1.15 -0.66 10.02
CA VAL A 145 -0.01 -1.16 10.81
C VAL A 145 0.78 0.01 11.39
N LEU A 146 1.14 0.98 10.57
CA LEU A 146 1.91 2.14 11.00
C LEU A 146 1.17 3.01 12.02
N PHE A 147 -0.15 3.21 11.86
CA PHE A 147 -0.99 3.90 12.83
C PHE A 147 -0.89 3.29 14.22
N ASN A 148 -0.94 1.96 14.30
CA ASN A 148 -0.86 1.23 15.57
C ASN A 148 0.57 1.22 16.15
N LEU A 149 1.59 1.07 15.30
CA LEU A 149 3.01 1.17 15.70
C LEU A 149 3.38 2.59 16.17
N GLY A 150 2.76 3.62 15.62
CA GLY A 150 3.09 5.01 15.91
C GLY A 150 4.36 5.49 15.19
N ALA A 151 5.01 6.50 15.77
CA ALA A 151 6.04 7.28 15.07
C ALA A 151 7.41 6.57 15.00
N GLY A 152 7.75 5.74 15.98
CA GLY A 152 8.98 4.96 15.98
C GLY A 152 10.26 5.80 15.98
N ALA A 153 11.37 5.16 15.58
CA ALA A 153 12.71 5.70 15.73
C ALA A 153 12.93 6.95 14.88
N LEU A 154 13.76 7.89 15.38
CA LEU A 154 14.16 9.12 14.68
C LEU A 154 12.98 10.01 14.23
N SER A 155 11.83 9.92 14.89
CA SER A 155 10.64 10.70 14.54
C SER A 155 10.58 12.03 15.27
N ILE A 156 10.08 13.06 14.59
CA ILE A 156 9.80 14.38 15.19
C ILE A 156 8.74 14.25 16.30
N ASP A 157 7.69 13.44 16.08
CA ASP A 157 6.63 13.20 17.06
C ASP A 157 7.17 12.62 18.38
N GLU A 158 8.15 11.72 18.33
CA GLU A 158 8.77 11.13 19.53
C GLU A 158 9.69 12.13 20.22
N ARG A 159 10.45 12.93 19.45
CA ARG A 159 11.29 14.00 20.00
C ARG A 159 10.47 15.05 20.73
N LEU A 160 9.35 15.49 20.14
CA LEU A 160 8.42 16.43 20.76
C LEU A 160 7.79 15.84 22.03
N ARG A 161 7.41 14.55 22.01
CA ARG A 161 6.87 13.86 23.18
C ARG A 161 7.87 13.75 24.32
N SER A 162 9.11 13.39 24.01
CA SER A 162 10.20 13.34 24.99
C SER A 162 10.42 14.69 25.66
N ILE A 163 10.31 15.81 24.92
CA ILE A 163 10.41 17.17 25.48
C ILE A 163 9.22 17.46 26.40
N SER A 164 8.01 17.03 26.04
CA SER A 164 6.79 17.24 26.83
C SER A 164 6.66 16.34 28.07
N GLY A 165 7.58 15.40 28.30
CA GLY A 165 7.53 14.46 29.42
C GLY A 165 6.43 13.39 29.34
N VAL A 166 5.75 13.28 28.19
CA VAL A 166 4.66 12.32 28.00
C VAL A 166 5.23 10.94 27.62
N ALA A 167 5.22 10.01 28.58
CA ALA A 167 5.68 8.64 28.35
C ALA A 167 4.75 7.88 27.39
N SER A 168 5.32 7.28 26.33
CA SER A 168 4.62 6.42 25.39
C SER A 168 4.39 5.04 26.01
N LYS A 169 3.24 4.82 26.67
CA LYS A 169 2.77 3.48 27.02
C LYS A 169 1.93 2.93 25.86
N ASN A 170 2.57 2.24 24.92
CA ASN A 170 1.83 1.42 23.95
C ASN A 170 2.33 -0.02 23.99
N SER A 171 1.55 -0.91 24.60
CA SER A 171 1.70 -2.35 24.41
C SER A 171 1.22 -2.72 22.99
N GLN A 172 2.16 -2.86 22.06
CA GLN A 172 1.82 -3.15 20.67
C GLN A 172 1.66 -4.66 20.45
N ASP A 173 0.49 -5.10 19.99
CA ASP A 173 0.25 -6.51 19.64
C ASP A 173 0.80 -6.84 18.25
N TRP A 174 2.10 -7.16 18.19
CA TRP A 174 2.73 -7.57 16.94
C TRP A 174 2.12 -8.81 16.30
N GLN A 175 1.45 -9.68 17.06
CA GLN A 175 0.80 -10.84 16.47
C GLN A 175 -0.34 -10.42 15.54
N THR A 176 -1.07 -9.36 15.88
CA THR A 176 -2.09 -8.76 15.02
C THR A 176 -1.46 -7.92 13.91
N LEU A 177 -0.50 -7.07 14.24
CA LEU A 177 0.10 -6.14 13.27
C LEU A 177 0.93 -6.86 12.21
N GLY A 178 1.72 -7.85 12.61
CA GLY A 178 2.49 -8.70 11.69
C GLY A 178 1.58 -9.54 10.79
N LEU A 179 0.44 -10.01 11.31
CA LEU A 179 -0.59 -10.70 10.52
C LEU A 179 -1.18 -9.78 9.47
N LEU A 180 -1.57 -8.55 9.85
CA LEU A 180 -2.10 -7.57 8.90
C LEU A 180 -1.06 -7.24 7.82
N LEU A 181 0.20 -7.03 8.21
CA LEU A 181 1.28 -6.69 7.28
C LEU A 181 1.55 -7.81 6.27
N ARG A 182 1.65 -9.06 6.74
CA ARG A 182 1.89 -10.22 5.86
C ARG A 182 0.68 -10.51 4.96
N PHE A 183 -0.54 -10.38 5.46
CA PHE A 183 -1.74 -10.54 4.61
C PHE A 183 -1.83 -9.43 3.57
N SER A 184 -1.53 -8.18 3.94
CA SER A 184 -1.52 -7.05 3.01
C SER A 184 -0.56 -7.31 1.85
N LEU A 185 0.66 -7.78 2.12
CA LEU A 185 1.61 -8.17 1.07
C LEU A 185 1.15 -9.43 0.31
N GLY A 186 0.71 -10.45 1.04
CA GLY A 186 0.27 -11.73 0.48
C GLY A 186 -0.84 -11.56 -0.55
N MET A 187 -1.84 -10.73 -0.27
CA MET A 187 -2.95 -10.46 -1.19
C MET A 187 -2.49 -9.79 -2.50
N THR A 188 -1.55 -8.85 -2.44
CA THR A 188 -0.95 -8.27 -3.66
C THR A 188 -0.33 -9.37 -4.54
N PHE A 189 0.40 -10.30 -3.94
CA PHE A 189 1.06 -11.37 -4.67
C PHE A 189 0.13 -12.49 -5.13
N ILE A 190 -0.92 -12.81 -4.37
CA ILE A 190 -1.98 -13.72 -4.82
C ILE A 190 -2.70 -13.13 -6.03
N VAL A 191 -3.10 -11.86 -5.99
CA VAL A 191 -3.77 -11.21 -7.13
C VAL A 191 -2.83 -11.17 -8.34
N ALA A 192 -1.57 -10.78 -8.13
CA ALA A 192 -0.57 -10.75 -9.20
C ALA A 192 -0.27 -12.14 -9.77
N GLY A 193 -0.29 -13.19 -8.95
CA GLY A 193 0.01 -14.56 -9.37
C GLY A 193 -1.14 -15.23 -10.12
N PHE A 194 -2.35 -15.20 -9.57
CA PHE A 194 -3.51 -15.89 -10.17
C PHE A 194 -4.15 -15.12 -11.33
N PHE A 195 -4.01 -13.80 -11.35
CA PHE A 195 -4.70 -12.94 -12.33
C PHE A 195 -3.73 -12.14 -13.20
N SER A 196 -2.45 -12.51 -13.21
CA SER A 196 -1.51 -11.96 -14.20
C SER A 196 -1.95 -12.37 -15.60
N GLY A 197 -2.06 -11.39 -16.51
CA GLY A 197 -2.55 -11.57 -17.87
C GLY A 197 -3.88 -10.85 -18.13
N TYR A 198 -4.64 -10.57 -17.07
CA TYR A 198 -5.76 -9.63 -17.16
C TYR A 198 -5.25 -8.19 -17.23
N ALA A 199 -6.02 -7.34 -17.89
CA ALA A 199 -5.64 -5.96 -18.17
C ALA A 199 -5.36 -5.18 -16.88
N LYS A 200 -4.20 -4.50 -16.85
CA LYS A 200 -3.80 -3.56 -15.78
C LYS A 200 -3.63 -4.18 -14.37
N ILE A 201 -3.68 -5.51 -14.24
CA ILE A 201 -3.27 -6.19 -13.01
C ILE A 201 -1.74 -6.17 -12.88
N PRO A 202 -1.18 -5.80 -11.72
CA PRO A 202 0.26 -5.71 -11.55
C PRO A 202 0.92 -7.09 -11.59
N SER A 203 1.86 -7.30 -12.53
CA SER A 203 2.62 -8.56 -12.67
C SER A 203 4.07 -8.48 -12.16
N PHE A 204 4.52 -7.29 -11.72
CA PHE A 204 5.89 -7.07 -11.24
C PHE A 204 7.00 -7.57 -12.19
N ALA A 205 6.73 -7.66 -13.49
CA ALA A 205 7.64 -8.24 -14.50
C ALA A 205 8.24 -9.59 -14.06
N THR A 206 7.46 -10.40 -13.35
CA THR A 206 7.89 -11.65 -12.72
C THR A 206 6.93 -12.78 -13.09
N HIS A 207 7.45 -14.01 -13.16
CA HIS A 207 6.64 -15.18 -13.51
C HIS A 207 5.51 -15.41 -12.49
N GLN A 208 4.31 -15.69 -12.99
CA GLN A 208 3.06 -15.80 -12.21
C GLN A 208 3.16 -16.77 -11.04
N LEU A 209 3.74 -17.97 -11.29
CA LEU A 209 3.94 -18.99 -10.27
C LEU A 209 4.81 -18.51 -9.11
N VAL A 210 5.83 -17.69 -9.38
CA VAL A 210 6.69 -17.15 -8.32
C VAL A 210 5.90 -16.21 -7.43
N LEU A 211 5.09 -15.33 -8.02
CA LEU A 211 4.24 -14.40 -7.27
C LEU A 211 3.17 -15.15 -6.47
N MET A 212 2.52 -16.15 -7.07
CA MET A 212 1.56 -17.01 -6.38
C MET A 212 2.18 -17.68 -5.16
N VAL A 213 3.35 -18.31 -5.31
CA VAL A 213 4.07 -18.96 -4.21
C VAL A 213 4.44 -17.96 -3.13
N LEU A 214 4.91 -16.75 -3.49
CA LEU A 214 5.18 -15.69 -2.51
C LEU A 214 3.91 -15.29 -1.74
N GLY A 215 2.78 -15.12 -2.43
CA GLY A 215 1.49 -14.84 -1.81
C GLY A 215 1.10 -15.89 -0.77
N LEU A 216 1.21 -17.17 -1.13
CA LEU A 216 0.93 -18.28 -0.22
C LEU A 216 1.90 -18.31 0.97
N ILE A 217 3.19 -18.05 0.75
CA ILE A 217 4.18 -17.95 1.83
C ILE A 217 3.78 -16.85 2.82
N PHE A 218 3.40 -15.66 2.35
CA PHE A 218 3.00 -14.57 3.25
C PHE A 218 1.74 -14.90 4.06
N ILE A 219 0.77 -15.59 3.46
CA ILE A 219 -0.50 -15.95 4.12
C ILE A 219 -0.33 -17.12 5.10
N PHE A 220 0.46 -18.13 4.78
CA PHE A 220 0.47 -19.39 5.55
C PHE A 220 1.76 -19.69 6.30
N ALA A 221 2.91 -19.17 5.84
CA ALA A 221 4.19 -19.45 6.46
C ALA A 221 4.43 -18.63 7.72
N HIS A 222 5.35 -19.11 8.55
CA HIS A 222 5.86 -18.41 9.73
C HIS A 222 7.38 -18.64 9.85
N GLY A 223 8.02 -17.99 10.82
CA GLY A 223 9.44 -18.22 11.13
C GLY A 223 10.37 -17.98 9.95
N LYS A 224 11.29 -18.92 9.70
CA LYS A 224 12.35 -18.81 8.67
C LYS A 224 11.78 -18.74 7.26
N THR A 225 10.76 -19.54 6.94
CA THR A 225 10.15 -19.59 5.60
C THR A 225 9.51 -18.25 5.24
N LEU A 226 8.80 -17.61 6.18
CA LEU A 226 8.24 -16.28 5.97
C LEU A 226 9.35 -15.24 5.72
N LYS A 227 10.44 -15.29 6.50
CA LYS A 227 11.58 -14.39 6.31
C LYS A 227 12.24 -14.57 4.95
N MET A 228 12.38 -15.80 4.47
CA MET A 228 12.89 -16.08 3.11
C MET A 228 11.96 -15.53 2.03
N GLY A 229 10.64 -15.70 2.18
CA GLY A 229 9.65 -15.08 1.28
C GLY A 229 9.73 -13.56 1.29
N ALA A 230 9.97 -12.95 2.45
CA ALA A 230 10.16 -11.51 2.58
C ALA A 230 11.45 -11.03 1.89
N VAL A 231 12.57 -11.77 1.98
CA VAL A 231 13.78 -11.47 1.19
C VAL A 231 13.50 -11.57 -0.32
N ALA A 232 12.83 -12.64 -0.75
CA ALA A 232 12.48 -12.81 -2.16
C ALA A 232 11.55 -11.69 -2.66
N CYS A 233 10.62 -11.21 -1.83
CA CYS A 233 9.80 -10.04 -2.14
C CYS A 233 10.66 -8.79 -2.37
N VAL A 234 11.65 -8.51 -1.52
CA VAL A 234 12.59 -7.38 -1.74
C VAL A 234 13.30 -7.53 -3.08
N LEU A 235 13.76 -8.72 -3.43
CA LEU A 235 14.41 -8.99 -4.72
C LEU A 235 13.45 -8.76 -5.90
N VAL A 236 12.19 -9.18 -5.79
CA VAL A 236 11.16 -8.92 -6.83
C VAL A 236 10.91 -7.42 -6.99
N MET A 237 10.85 -6.65 -5.90
CA MET A 237 10.70 -5.19 -5.98
C MET A 237 11.91 -4.55 -6.68
N ILE A 238 13.14 -4.96 -6.33
CA ILE A 238 14.36 -4.47 -6.98
C ILE A 238 14.38 -4.83 -8.46
N TRP A 239 14.06 -6.08 -8.81
CA TRP A 239 13.96 -6.54 -10.19
C TRP A 239 12.97 -5.69 -11.01
N PHE A 240 11.77 -5.47 -10.47
CA PHE A 240 10.77 -4.64 -11.14
C PHE A 240 11.24 -3.19 -11.31
N MET A 241 11.91 -2.64 -10.30
CA MET A 241 12.48 -1.29 -10.38
C MET A 241 13.49 -1.16 -11.52
N LEU A 242 14.37 -2.16 -11.68
CA LEU A 242 15.35 -2.20 -12.77
C LEU A 242 14.68 -2.35 -14.14
N GLN A 243 13.69 -3.25 -14.26
CA GLN A 243 12.97 -3.48 -15.52
C GLN A 243 12.18 -2.26 -15.99
N LYS A 244 11.70 -1.42 -15.06
CA LYS A 244 10.90 -0.25 -15.39
C LYS A 244 11.73 1.00 -15.69
N PHE A 245 13.04 0.96 -15.39
CA PHE A 245 13.95 2.06 -15.63
C PHE A 245 14.12 2.31 -17.14
N SER A 246 14.08 3.56 -17.56
CA SER A 246 14.26 3.98 -18.96
C SER A 246 15.06 5.27 -18.99
N ILE A 247 16.10 5.29 -19.84
CA ILE A 247 17.02 6.44 -20.00
C ILE A 247 16.29 7.63 -20.65
N ASP A 248 15.28 7.35 -21.48
CA ASP A 248 14.49 8.36 -22.20
C ASP A 248 13.51 9.12 -21.28
N LYS A 249 13.33 8.67 -20.03
CA LYS A 249 12.43 9.30 -19.06
C LYS A 249 13.22 10.09 -18.04
N SER A 250 12.67 11.22 -17.62
CA SER A 250 13.20 11.97 -16.48
C SER A 250 13.21 11.11 -15.21
N LEU A 251 14.10 11.44 -14.27
CA LEU A 251 14.23 10.74 -12.99
C LEU A 251 12.89 10.65 -12.25
N ILE A 252 12.15 11.75 -12.15
CA ILE A 252 10.86 11.81 -11.48
C ILE A 252 9.84 10.89 -12.16
N LYS A 253 9.82 10.82 -13.49
CA LYS A 253 8.91 9.94 -14.24
C LYS A 253 9.26 8.47 -14.04
N ASN A 254 10.54 8.12 -13.98
CA ASN A 254 11.01 6.78 -13.62
C ASN A 254 10.60 6.40 -12.19
N LEU A 255 10.89 7.28 -11.21
CA LEU A 255 10.52 7.07 -9.81
C LEU A 255 9.00 6.93 -9.64
N ASN A 256 8.20 7.77 -10.29
CA ASN A 256 6.74 7.69 -10.24
C ASN A 256 6.20 6.37 -10.79
N GLY A 257 6.92 5.76 -11.74
CA GLY A 257 6.63 4.42 -12.24
C GLY A 257 6.74 3.33 -11.17
N VAL A 258 7.65 3.47 -10.20
CA VAL A 258 8.00 2.42 -9.24
C VAL A 258 7.79 2.82 -7.77
N LYS A 259 7.11 3.95 -7.54
CA LYS A 259 7.01 4.55 -6.20
C LYS A 259 6.41 3.62 -5.14
N ARG A 260 5.44 2.78 -5.55
CA ARG A 260 4.74 1.86 -4.65
C ARG A 260 5.66 0.74 -4.16
N GLU A 261 6.62 0.36 -4.99
CA GLU A 261 7.54 -0.72 -4.70
C GLU A 261 8.52 -0.38 -3.57
N PHE A 262 8.81 0.91 -3.32
CA PHE A 262 9.56 1.33 -2.13
C PHE A 262 8.82 0.97 -0.84
N ALA A 263 7.50 1.17 -0.79
CA ALA A 263 6.68 0.83 0.36
C ALA A 263 6.57 -0.70 0.52
N LEU A 264 6.31 -1.45 -0.56
CA LEU A 264 6.23 -2.91 -0.52
C LEU A 264 7.57 -3.52 -0.06
N ALA A 265 8.70 -3.01 -0.55
CA ALA A 265 10.03 -3.41 -0.10
C ALA A 265 10.24 -3.09 1.38
N ALA A 266 9.82 -1.91 1.85
CA ALA A 266 9.92 -1.55 3.27
C ALA A 266 9.11 -2.50 4.17
N ALA A 267 7.87 -2.84 3.80
CA ALA A 267 7.08 -3.84 4.51
C ALA A 267 7.77 -5.21 4.54
N ALA A 268 8.35 -5.64 3.42
CA ALA A 268 9.10 -6.89 3.36
C ALA A 268 10.34 -6.85 4.26
N ILE A 269 11.11 -5.76 4.29
CA ILE A 269 12.25 -5.57 5.20
C ILE A 269 11.80 -5.69 6.67
N VAL A 270 10.64 -5.14 7.03
CA VAL A 270 10.07 -5.31 8.37
C VAL A 270 9.79 -6.78 8.67
N LEU A 271 9.18 -7.53 7.74
CA LEU A 271 8.92 -8.95 7.92
C LEU A 271 10.21 -9.80 7.97
N VAL A 272 11.28 -9.42 7.24
CA VAL A 272 12.60 -10.06 7.36
C VAL A 272 13.12 -9.94 8.80
N LYS A 273 13.01 -8.74 9.38
CA LYS A 273 13.53 -8.45 10.72
C LYS A 273 12.68 -9.12 11.81
N LEU A 274 11.37 -8.87 11.79
CA LEU A 274 10.46 -9.21 12.90
C LEU A 274 9.62 -10.47 12.68
N GLY A 275 9.61 -11.03 11.47
CA GLY A 275 8.59 -12.00 11.07
C GLY A 275 7.20 -11.34 10.95
N GLY A 276 6.15 -12.15 10.82
CA GLY A 276 4.76 -11.68 10.69
C GLY A 276 3.83 -12.17 11.79
N GLY A 277 4.41 -12.55 12.94
CA GLY A 277 3.66 -13.28 13.98
C GLY A 277 3.36 -14.73 13.60
N ASN A 278 2.70 -15.43 14.51
CA ASN A 278 2.35 -16.85 14.40
C ASN A 278 0.84 -17.07 14.19
N ARG A 279 -0.01 -16.07 14.51
CA ARG A 279 -1.47 -16.17 14.37
C ARG A 279 -1.87 -16.50 12.94
N PHE A 280 -2.76 -17.47 12.76
CA PHE A 280 -3.25 -17.96 11.47
C PHE A 280 -2.14 -18.39 10.50
N SER A 281 -0.98 -18.79 11.01
CA SER A 281 -0.06 -19.63 10.23
C SER A 281 -0.65 -21.03 10.07
N LEU A 282 -0.17 -21.81 9.10
CA LEU A 282 -0.65 -23.19 8.91
C LEU A 282 -0.58 -24.01 10.20
N GLN A 283 0.53 -23.87 10.95
CA GLN A 283 0.72 -24.55 12.22
C GLN A 283 -0.28 -24.07 13.29
N ASP A 284 -0.49 -22.76 13.42
CA ASP A 284 -1.47 -22.21 14.38
C ASP A 284 -2.90 -22.66 14.05
N MET A 285 -3.28 -22.68 12.77
CA MET A 285 -4.58 -23.18 12.33
C MET A 285 -4.77 -24.66 12.68
N LEU A 286 -3.77 -25.51 12.41
CA LEU A 286 -3.82 -26.94 12.74
C LEU A 286 -3.96 -27.16 14.26
N LEU A 287 -3.23 -26.38 15.07
CA LEU A 287 -3.33 -26.44 16.53
C LEU A 287 -4.73 -26.02 17.02
N ARG A 288 -5.28 -24.92 16.48
CA ARG A 288 -6.64 -24.46 16.84
C ARG A 288 -7.71 -25.48 16.49
N VAL A 289 -7.65 -26.07 15.29
CA VAL A 289 -8.59 -27.12 14.86
C VAL A 289 -8.49 -28.34 15.78
N LYS A 290 -7.26 -28.78 16.11
CA LYS A 290 -7.04 -29.89 17.05
C LYS A 290 -7.64 -29.59 18.43
N SER A 291 -7.41 -28.40 18.97
CA SER A 291 -7.97 -27.98 20.26
C SER A 291 -9.49 -27.92 20.25
N TYR A 292 -10.10 -27.40 19.19
CA TYR A 292 -11.55 -27.35 19.04
C TYR A 292 -12.18 -28.75 18.98
N TYR A 293 -11.59 -29.66 18.20
CA TYR A 293 -12.05 -31.04 18.12
C TYR A 293 -11.93 -31.78 19.46
N LEU A 294 -10.81 -31.62 20.17
CA LEU A 294 -10.61 -32.22 21.50
C LEU A 294 -11.59 -31.67 22.54
N PHE A 295 -11.87 -30.37 22.52
CA PHE A 295 -12.85 -29.73 23.40
C PHE A 295 -14.26 -30.29 23.18
N ASN A 296 -14.72 -30.35 21.92
CA ASN A 296 -16.04 -30.91 21.60
C ASN A 296 -16.15 -32.40 21.99
N ARG A 297 -15.06 -33.16 21.90
CA ARG A 297 -15.03 -34.57 22.35
C ARG A 297 -15.06 -34.71 23.87
N ALA A 298 -14.55 -33.74 24.62
CA ALA A 298 -14.60 -33.73 26.08
C ALA A 298 -15.98 -33.31 26.61
N VAL A 299 -16.69 -32.43 25.90
CA VAL A 299 -18.05 -31.97 26.27
C VAL A 299 -19.16 -32.94 25.85
N SER A 300 -18.90 -33.83 24.88
CA SER A 300 -19.85 -34.85 24.41
C SER A 300 -19.78 -36.19 25.16
N LYS A 301 -19.00 -36.26 26.25
CA LYS A 301 -18.97 -37.38 27.19
C LYS A 301 -19.57 -36.96 28.52
#